data_AF-A0A3Q9FP29-F1
#
_entry.id   AF-A0A3Q9FP29-F1
#
_cell.length_a   1.000
_cell.length_b   1.000
_cell.length_c   1.000
_cell.angle_alpha   90.00
_cell.angle_beta   90.00
_cell.angle_gamma   90.00
#
_symmetry.space_group_name_H-M   'P 1'
#
loop_
_entity.id
_entity.type
_entity.pdbx_description
1 polymer ?
#
loop_
_entity_poly.entity_id
_entity_poly.type
_entity_poly.pdbx_seq_one_letter_code
_entity_poly.pdbx_strand_id
1 'polypeptide(L)'
;MLDLNERVDLTRATGCYSGKLFRVEDDIKYEMDCQTSITMDDANELRLEIIMDGCQSGETMPLVTDELSEDLFTLRCNESEESLKGEVDLLNKMLSFKVESPRSGETEFVGCL
;
A
#
# COMPACT_ATOMS: atom_id res chain seq x y z
N MET A 1 -16.47 -1.08 8.64
CA MET A 1 -15.77 -2.03 7.76
C MET A 1 -16.62 -2.12 6.51
N LEU A 2 -16.13 -1.57 5.40
CA LEU A 2 -16.86 -1.58 4.13
C LEU A 2 -17.06 -3.03 3.67
N ASP A 3 -18.24 -3.34 3.13
CA ASP A 3 -18.46 -4.59 2.40
C ASP A 3 -17.95 -4.40 0.97
N LEU A 4 -16.81 -5.01 0.67
CA LEU A 4 -16.12 -4.88 -0.61
C LEU A 4 -16.84 -5.64 -1.74
N ASN A 5 -17.83 -6.49 -1.44
CA ASN A 5 -18.64 -7.20 -2.44
C ASN A 5 -19.54 -6.28 -3.28
N GLU A 6 -19.90 -5.10 -2.77
CA GLU A 6 -20.87 -4.19 -3.41
C GLU A 6 -20.20 -3.05 -4.21
N ARG A 7 -18.85 -2.97 -4.24
CA ARG A 7 -18.10 -1.85 -4.83
C ARG A 7 -17.19 -2.29 -5.98
N VAL A 8 -17.73 -2.25 -7.20
CA VAL A 8 -17.01 -2.47 -8.48
C VAL A 8 -15.79 -1.53 -8.64
N ASP A 9 -15.81 -0.37 -7.98
CA ASP A 9 -14.74 0.62 -8.09
C ASP A 9 -13.47 0.26 -7.31
N LEU A 10 -13.59 -0.56 -6.25
CA LEU A 10 -12.41 -1.03 -5.50
C LEU A 10 -11.64 -2.13 -6.23
N THR A 11 -12.29 -2.86 -7.14
CA THR A 11 -11.58 -3.72 -8.10
C THR A 11 -10.64 -2.90 -8.99
N ARG A 12 -10.91 -1.60 -9.19
CA ARG A 12 -10.05 -0.69 -9.98
C ARG A 12 -8.79 -0.26 -9.23
N ALA A 13 -8.77 -0.41 -7.90
CA ALA A 13 -7.55 -0.19 -7.11
C ALA A 13 -6.52 -1.31 -7.32
N THR A 14 -6.97 -2.49 -7.79
CA THR A 14 -6.08 -3.61 -8.05
C THR A 14 -5.17 -3.30 -9.25
N GLY A 15 -3.88 -3.53 -9.08
CA GLY A 15 -2.88 -3.10 -10.04
C GLY A 15 -1.49 -3.06 -9.43
N CYS A 16 -0.51 -2.90 -10.31
CA CYS A 16 0.89 -2.90 -9.92
C CYS A 16 1.52 -1.51 -10.12
N TYR A 17 1.86 -0.86 -9.02
CA TYR A 17 2.39 0.49 -8.96
C TYR A 17 3.91 0.43 -8.86
N SER A 18 4.61 1.22 -9.66
CA SER A 18 6.06 1.37 -9.55
C SER A 18 6.38 2.74 -8.98
N GLY A 19 7.39 2.81 -8.13
CA GLY A 19 7.71 4.05 -7.44
C GLY A 19 8.96 3.97 -6.60
N LYS A 20 9.09 4.93 -5.70
CA LYS A 20 10.23 5.05 -4.80
C LYS A 20 9.82 4.75 -3.38
N LEU A 21 10.60 3.88 -2.74
CA LEU A 21 10.55 3.63 -1.31
C LEU A 21 11.63 4.47 -0.64
N PHE A 22 11.21 5.29 0.31
CA PHE A 22 12.06 6.10 1.14
C PHE A 22 12.06 5.49 2.54
N ARG A 23 13.20 5.02 3.01
CA ARG A 23 13.37 4.52 4.37
C ARG A 23 14.20 5.50 5.17
N VAL A 24 13.74 5.85 6.36
CA VAL A 24 14.45 6.68 7.32
C VAL A 24 14.95 5.77 8.45
N GLU A 25 16.26 5.58 8.51
CA GLU A 25 16.93 4.96 9.67
C GLU A 25 17.89 5.98 10.28
N ASP A 26 17.74 6.25 11.57
CA ASP A 26 18.69 7.08 12.35
C ASP A 26 19.10 8.40 11.64
N ASP A 27 18.10 9.18 11.19
CA ASP A 27 18.22 10.44 10.43
C ASP A 27 18.87 10.35 9.03
N ILE A 28 19.16 9.13 8.54
CA ILE A 28 19.65 8.88 7.19
C ILE A 28 18.50 8.41 6.31
N LYS A 29 18.27 9.13 5.21
CA LYS A 29 17.28 8.77 4.20
C LYS A 29 17.91 7.86 3.14
N TYR A 30 17.42 6.63 3.06
CA TYR A 30 17.70 5.69 1.98
C TYR A 30 16.57 5.73 0.97
N GLU A 31 16.93 5.69 -0.32
CA GLU A 31 16.00 5.69 -1.43
C GLU A 31 16.25 4.45 -2.28
N MET A 32 15.18 3.71 -2.57
CA MET A 32 15.24 2.51 -3.39
C MET A 32 14.04 2.50 -4.33
N ASP A 33 14.27 2.13 -5.59
CA ASP A 33 13.18 1.83 -6.51
C ASP A 33 12.51 0.53 -6.04
N CYS A 34 11.18 0.52 -6.05
CA CYS A 34 10.42 -0.68 -5.72
C CYS A 34 9.12 -0.75 -6.53
N GLN A 35 8.58 -1.96 -6.57
CA GLN A 35 7.31 -2.25 -7.18
C GLN A 35 6.35 -2.68 -6.07
N THR A 36 5.12 -2.21 -6.13
CA THR A 36 4.08 -2.56 -5.16
C THR A 36 2.87 -3.06 -5.91
N SER A 37 2.15 -4.01 -5.32
CA SER A 37 0.97 -4.61 -5.93
C SER A 37 -0.17 -4.55 -4.94
N ILE A 38 -1.30 -4.01 -5.37
CA ILE A 38 -2.56 -4.12 -4.63
C ILE A 38 -3.38 -5.20 -5.33
N THR A 39 -3.75 -6.22 -4.57
CA THR A 39 -4.56 -7.35 -5.04
C THR A 39 -5.76 -7.54 -4.12
N MET A 40 -6.77 -8.26 -4.60
CA MET A 40 -7.93 -8.64 -3.82
C MET A 40 -7.87 -10.15 -3.59
N ASP A 41 -8.05 -10.60 -2.36
CA ASP A 41 -8.05 -12.02 -2.01
C ASP A 41 -9.45 -12.66 -2.13
N ASP A 42 -9.52 -13.96 -1.87
CA ASP A 42 -10.78 -14.74 -1.94
C ASP A 42 -11.82 -14.30 -0.88
N ALA A 43 -11.41 -13.55 0.14
CA ALA A 43 -12.30 -12.96 1.15
C ALA A 43 -12.74 -11.54 0.76
N ASN A 44 -12.38 -11.07 -0.44
CA ASN A 44 -12.55 -9.71 -0.93
C ASN A 44 -11.87 -8.66 -0.07
N GLU A 45 -10.77 -9.01 0.61
CA GLU A 45 -9.93 -8.05 1.32
C GLU A 45 -8.79 -7.56 0.41
N LEU A 46 -8.43 -6.28 0.50
CA LEU A 46 -7.27 -5.76 -0.22
C LEU A 46 -5.97 -6.27 0.44
N ARG A 47 -4.99 -6.61 -0.38
CA ARG A 47 -3.66 -7.07 0.00
C ARG A 47 -2.63 -6.17 -0.66
N LEU A 48 -1.70 -5.63 0.13
CA LEU A 48 -0.52 -4.94 -0.38
C LEU A 48 0.66 -5.90 -0.39
N GLU A 49 1.36 -5.97 -1.52
CA GLU A 49 2.65 -6.63 -1.66
C GLU A 49 3.71 -5.57 -1.99
N ILE A 50 4.85 -5.61 -1.29
CA ILE A 50 6.00 -4.74 -1.58
C ILE A 50 7.14 -5.60 -2.13
N ILE A 51 7.48 -5.37 -3.39
CA ILE A 51 8.50 -6.12 -4.13
C ILE A 51 9.74 -5.22 -4.25
N MET A 52 10.77 -5.59 -3.50
CA MET A 52 12.08 -4.91 -3.56
C MET A 52 12.82 -5.26 -4.85
N ASP A 53 13.68 -4.35 -5.32
CA ASP A 53 14.51 -4.61 -6.50
C ASP A 53 15.34 -5.89 -6.33
N GLY A 54 15.35 -6.72 -7.38
CA GLY A 54 15.97 -8.04 -7.38
C GLY A 54 15.15 -9.16 -6.70
N CYS A 55 13.99 -8.88 -6.11
CA CYS A 55 13.07 -9.89 -5.59
C CYS A 55 12.03 -10.28 -6.65
N GLN A 56 11.63 -11.57 -6.65
CA GLN A 56 10.56 -12.07 -7.53
C GLN A 56 9.16 -11.89 -6.92
N SER A 57 9.09 -11.75 -5.60
CA SER A 57 7.86 -11.57 -4.83
C SER A 57 8.17 -10.85 -3.52
N GLY A 58 7.14 -10.24 -2.93
CA GLY A 58 7.17 -9.58 -1.64
C GLY A 58 6.40 -10.32 -0.58
N GLU A 59 6.40 -9.76 0.63
CA GLU A 59 5.45 -10.15 1.68
C GLU A 59 4.11 -9.43 1.46
N THR A 60 3.01 -10.15 1.66
CA THR A 60 1.66 -9.63 1.47
C THR A 60 1.02 -9.29 2.81
N MET A 61 0.51 -8.08 2.95
CA MET A 61 -0.18 -7.62 4.16
C MET A 61 -1.67 -7.32 3.90
N PRO A 62 -2.58 -7.76 4.78
CA PRO A 62 -4.00 -7.39 4.69
C PRO A 62 -4.19 -5.90 4.92
N LEU A 63 -5.09 -5.29 4.15
CA LEU A 63 -5.45 -3.90 4.26
C LEU A 63 -6.93 -3.75 4.61
N VAL A 64 -7.17 -2.96 5.65
CA VAL A 64 -8.48 -2.37 5.87
C VAL A 64 -8.60 -1.15 4.96
N THR A 65 -9.72 -1.06 4.26
CA THR A 65 -9.95 0.01 3.27
C THR A 65 -11.20 0.80 3.63
N ASP A 66 -11.06 2.12 3.64
CA ASP A 66 -12.17 3.05 3.88
C ASP A 66 -12.22 4.05 2.71
N GLU A 67 -13.39 4.24 2.12
CA GLU A 67 -13.63 5.18 1.02
C GLU A 67 -13.76 6.62 1.55
N LEU A 68 -12.99 7.55 0.98
CA LEU A 68 -13.13 8.98 1.25
C LEU A 68 -14.00 9.67 0.20
N SER A 69 -13.85 9.28 -1.07
CA SER A 69 -14.64 9.75 -2.21
C SER A 69 -14.64 8.71 -3.33
N GLU A 70 -15.33 8.99 -4.45
CA GLU A 70 -15.50 8.06 -5.58
C GLU A 70 -14.18 7.48 -6.11
N ASP A 71 -13.11 8.27 -6.13
CA ASP A 71 -11.79 7.87 -6.65
C ASP A 71 -10.68 7.85 -5.58
N LEU A 72 -10.99 8.14 -4.31
CA LEU A 72 -10.00 8.25 -3.23
C LEU A 72 -10.33 7.31 -2.07
N PHE A 73 -9.36 6.44 -1.75
CA PHE A 73 -9.49 5.42 -0.72
C PHE A 73 -8.32 5.51 0.25
N THR A 74 -8.60 5.32 1.54
CA THR A 74 -7.58 5.16 2.56
C THR A 74 -7.33 3.70 2.83
N LEU A 75 -6.06 3.35 2.97
CA LEU A 75 -5.57 2.01 3.28
C LEU A 75 -4.94 2.03 4.66
N ARG A 76 -5.22 1.01 5.46
CA ARG A 76 -4.67 0.89 6.81
C ARG A 76 -4.40 -0.57 7.14
N CYS A 77 -3.17 -0.85 7.56
CA CYS A 77 -2.84 -2.08 8.27
C CYS A 77 -2.53 -1.74 9.72
N ASN A 78 -3.04 -2.55 10.64
CA ASN A 78 -2.75 -2.41 12.06
C ASN A 78 -2.40 -3.78 12.60
N GLU A 79 -1.19 -4.25 12.29
CA GLU A 79 -0.60 -5.38 13.00
C GLU A 79 -0.02 -4.87 14.32
N SER A 80 0.04 -5.74 15.34
CA SER A 80 0.30 -5.33 16.73
C SER A 80 1.64 -4.60 16.95
N GLU A 81 2.57 -4.63 15.99
CA GLU A 81 3.85 -3.91 16.04
C GLU A 81 4.05 -2.93 14.87
N GLU A 82 3.18 -2.87 13.86
CA GLU A 82 3.39 -2.08 12.65
C GLU A 82 2.12 -1.34 12.23
N SER A 83 2.26 -0.03 12.01
CA SER A 83 1.16 0.79 11.52
C SER A 83 1.45 1.21 10.08
N LEU A 84 0.60 0.76 9.16
CA LEU A 84 0.59 1.24 7.78
C LEU A 84 -0.61 2.15 7.60
N LYS A 85 -0.38 3.30 6.99
CA LYS A 85 -1.43 4.21 6.52
C LYS A 85 -1.10 4.66 5.11
N GLY A 86 -2.06 4.59 4.21
CA GLY A 86 -1.88 4.98 2.82
C GLY A 86 -3.16 5.45 2.18
N GLU A 87 -3.00 5.87 0.93
CA GLU A 87 -4.06 6.37 0.07
C GLU A 87 -3.88 5.83 -1.36
N VAL A 88 -4.99 5.48 -1.99
CA VAL A 88 -5.08 5.15 -3.41
C VAL A 88 -5.97 6.20 -4.07
N ASP A 89 -5.40 6.88 -5.06
CA ASP A 89 -6.12 7.80 -5.94
C ASP A 89 -6.26 7.16 -7.31
N LEU A 90 -7.46 6.69 -7.63
CA LEU A 90 -7.77 6.00 -8.89
C LEU A 90 -7.76 6.93 -10.09
N LEU A 91 -8.14 8.20 -9.90
CA LEU A 91 -8.19 9.19 -10.95
C LEU A 91 -6.78 9.52 -11.46
N ASN A 92 -5.85 9.70 -10.52
CA ASN A 92 -4.45 10.00 -10.80
C ASN A 92 -3.59 8.73 -10.93
N LYS A 93 -4.15 7.55 -10.67
CA LYS A 93 -3.45 6.26 -10.63
C LYS A 93 -2.25 6.27 -9.70
N MET A 94 -2.41 6.90 -8.54
CA MET A 94 -1.35 7.07 -7.55
C MET A 94 -1.60 6.16 -6.35
N LEU A 95 -0.52 5.59 -5.82
CA LEU A 95 -0.49 4.92 -4.54
C LEU A 95 0.57 5.59 -3.67
N SER A 96 0.18 5.97 -2.47
CA SER A 96 1.11 6.43 -1.46
C SER A 96 0.83 5.76 -0.13
N PHE A 97 1.87 5.32 0.58
CA PHE A 97 1.71 4.81 1.93
C PHE A 97 2.91 5.11 2.79
N LYS A 98 2.66 5.14 4.09
CA LYS A 98 3.64 5.32 5.15
C LYS A 98 3.54 4.13 6.10
N VAL A 99 4.67 3.49 6.36
CA VAL A 99 4.83 2.41 7.34
C VAL A 99 5.72 2.91 8.45
N GLU A 100 5.22 2.80 9.68
CA GLU A 100 6.01 3.04 10.89
C GLU A 100 6.16 1.71 11.62
N SER A 101 7.41 1.24 11.70
CA SER A 101 7.78 0.01 12.41
C SER A 101 8.87 0.33 13.46
N PRO A 102 8.72 -0.12 14.72
CA PRO A 102 9.75 0.01 15.74
C PRO A 102 11.08 -0.65 15.35
N ARG A 103 11.05 -1.61 14.42
CA ARG A 103 12.23 -2.35 13.95
C ARG A 103 12.87 -1.75 12.71
N SER A 104 12.04 -1.20 11.81
CA SER A 104 12.47 -0.80 10.46
C SER A 104 12.58 0.71 10.29
N GLY A 105 12.15 1.49 11.28
CA GLY A 105 12.03 2.93 11.20
C GLY A 105 10.79 3.37 10.43
N GLU A 106 10.83 4.60 9.93
CA GLU A 106 9.77 5.18 9.11
C GLU A 106 10.07 4.91 7.63
N THR A 107 9.08 4.39 6.90
CA THR A 107 9.17 4.15 5.47
C THR A 107 8.01 4.81 4.75
N GLU A 108 8.27 5.50 3.65
CA GLU A 108 7.28 6.13 2.79
C GLU A 108 7.43 5.62 1.36
N PHE A 109 6.32 5.25 0.74
CA PHE A 109 6.23 4.91 -0.67
C PHE A 109 5.35 5.92 -1.39
N VAL A 110 5.79 6.35 -2.57
CA VAL A 110 4.96 7.07 -3.53
C VAL A 110 5.20 6.49 -4.91
N GLY A 111 4.15 6.02 -5.55
CA GLY A 111 4.22 5.38 -6.88
C GLY A 111 2.96 5.59 -7.71
N CYS A 112 3.08 5.23 -8.98
CA CYS A 112 2.00 5.34 -9.97
C CYS A 112 1.92 4.09 -10.87
N LEU A 113 0.77 3.93 -11.54
CA LEU A 113 0.55 2.93 -12.61
C LEU A 113 0.96 3.45 -13.99
#